data_AF-A0A7M3M094-F1
#
_entry.id   AF-A0A7M3M094-F1
#
_cell.length_a   1.000
_cell.length_b   1.000
_cell.length_c   1.000
_cell.angle_alpha   90.00
_cell.angle_beta   90.00
_cell.angle_gamma   90.00
#
_symmetry.space_group_name_H-M   'P 1'
#
loop_
_entity.id
_entity.type
_entity.pdbx_description
1 polymer ?
#
loop_
_entity_poly.entity_id
_entity_poly.type
_entity_poly.pdbx_seq_one_letter_code
_entity_poly.pdbx_strand_id
1 'polypeptide(L)'
;MGPLSDLDRHIFARVAAGRFRGAHPLLPRLSRAADHGRLWMGTAAVLAAVGGRTARRAALRGVGSLAAASLASNAIVKWTVDRRRPVIDAVPVVRRLARQPWTSSFPSGHSASAAAFATGVALESLRYGALVAPVAAAVAASRVYVGVHYPSDVLAGVAMGATAAALTCRWWPPRPETPAQARPRVSAPALPGGAGLCVVVNRGAGPGAGFGPVRSYAEQLRDLLPAAEILECGPDDDFGALLDRAARRAAERGGALGICGGDGSVNAAAALAVERRLPLAVFPGGTLNHFALDVGVPAFDDTAYAVEEGDAVAVDLAYAAPAEGDAANAARGGGTGPDAGSAAGAPFGPAADAGSGDGSAVGEGPATTGEGAARITPFVNTFSIGLYPELVHLRERLQGRLGKWPATAVALARVLRTGSPTEMEINGRPHRVWLLFVGNGRYAPEGFAPAYRERLDDGLLDVRLIDGNPRLARTRVILAAVFGALEHSHIYMKARVHRLRLTGLGDTARLAHDGEVAPAPDALLIAKRTGALTVYRPAVLQSELLQTARAAAAAARRLGEAGGAAPREG
;
A
#
# COMPACT_ATOMS: atom_id res chain seq x y z
N MET A 1 42.83 25.54 -15.16
CA MET A 1 41.41 25.88 -15.42
C MET A 1 40.91 24.94 -16.50
N GLY A 2 39.88 24.16 -16.25
CA GLY A 2 39.42 23.10 -17.17
C GLY A 2 38.28 23.54 -18.11
N PRO A 3 38.01 22.79 -19.19
CA PRO A 3 37.05 23.14 -20.25
C PRO A 3 35.60 23.38 -19.76
N LEU A 4 35.18 22.72 -18.68
CA LEU A 4 33.88 22.96 -18.03
C LEU A 4 33.73 24.38 -17.46
N SER A 5 34.82 24.98 -16.98
CA SER A 5 34.84 26.33 -16.41
C SER A 5 34.70 27.42 -17.49
N ASP A 6 35.07 27.11 -18.72
CA ASP A 6 35.04 28.08 -19.82
C ASP A 6 33.70 28.04 -20.56
N LEU A 7 33.11 26.85 -20.69
CA LEU A 7 31.74 26.68 -21.17
C LEU A 7 30.71 27.36 -20.25
N ASP A 8 30.83 27.17 -18.92
CA ASP A 8 29.98 27.83 -17.92
C ASP A 8 30.02 29.36 -18.04
N ARG A 9 31.23 29.92 -18.19
CA ARG A 9 31.43 31.37 -18.34
C ARG A 9 30.87 31.88 -19.66
N HIS A 10 31.04 31.13 -20.75
CA HIS A 10 30.53 31.50 -22.05
C HIS A 10 28.98 31.52 -22.09
N ILE A 11 28.33 30.51 -21.52
CA ILE A 11 26.86 30.45 -21.42
C ILE A 11 26.34 31.57 -20.50
N PHE A 12 26.98 31.77 -19.34
CA PHE A 12 26.63 32.86 -18.43
C PHE A 12 26.73 34.23 -19.12
N ALA A 13 27.82 34.49 -19.84
CA ALA A 13 28.04 35.73 -20.57
C ALA A 13 26.95 35.98 -21.64
N ARG A 14 26.54 34.94 -22.39
CA ARG A 14 25.42 35.05 -23.35
C ARG A 14 24.09 35.37 -22.66
N VAL A 15 23.79 34.73 -21.52
CA VAL A 15 22.55 34.97 -20.76
C VAL A 15 22.56 36.38 -20.13
N ALA A 16 23.71 36.83 -19.62
CA ALA A 16 23.89 38.16 -19.06
C ALA A 16 23.74 39.26 -20.12
N ALA A 17 24.29 39.04 -21.33
CA ALA A 17 24.18 39.96 -22.46
C ALA A 17 22.81 39.94 -23.15
N GLY A 18 22.04 38.85 -23.02
CA GLY A 18 20.72 38.69 -23.63
C GLY A 18 19.66 39.65 -23.09
N ARG A 19 18.95 40.34 -23.98
CA ARG A 19 17.76 41.16 -23.67
C ARG A 19 16.47 40.36 -23.96
N PHE A 20 16.01 39.57 -22.99
CA PHE A 20 14.74 38.85 -23.11
C PHE A 20 13.56 39.80 -22.83
N ARG A 21 12.70 40.03 -23.84
CA ARG A 21 11.49 40.86 -23.70
C ARG A 21 10.54 40.23 -22.66
N GLY A 22 10.04 41.02 -21.69
CA GLY A 22 9.09 40.57 -20.66
C GLY A 22 9.70 39.85 -19.43
N ALA A 23 10.95 39.39 -19.50
CA ALA A 23 11.65 38.70 -18.40
C ALA A 23 12.03 39.61 -17.22
N HIS A 24 12.11 40.91 -17.47
CA HIS A 24 12.67 41.92 -16.56
C HIS A 24 11.87 42.16 -15.26
N PRO A 25 10.52 42.23 -15.26
CA PRO A 25 9.74 42.34 -14.01
C PRO A 25 9.42 40.98 -13.36
N LEU A 26 9.28 39.90 -14.15
CA LEU A 26 8.75 38.62 -13.67
C LEU A 26 9.81 37.74 -13.00
N LEU A 27 11.00 37.59 -13.59
CA LEU A 27 12.01 36.66 -13.08
C LEU A 27 12.58 37.07 -11.69
N PRO A 28 12.82 38.37 -11.39
CA PRO A 28 13.24 38.77 -10.05
C PRO A 28 12.14 38.63 -8.99
N ARG A 29 10.85 38.77 -9.37
CA ARG A 29 9.71 38.52 -8.46
C ARG A 29 9.54 37.03 -8.19
N LEU A 30 9.66 36.20 -9.21
CA LEU A 30 9.61 34.74 -9.12
C LEU A 30 10.76 34.19 -8.26
N SER A 31 11.98 34.73 -8.40
CA SER A 31 13.11 34.36 -7.54
C SER A 31 12.88 34.72 -6.07
N ARG A 32 12.20 35.84 -5.77
CA ARG A 32 11.84 36.21 -4.39
C ARG A 32 10.70 35.36 -3.84
N ALA A 33 9.72 35.00 -4.66
CA ALA A 33 8.64 34.11 -4.27
C ALA A 33 9.13 32.68 -3.97
N ALA A 34 10.20 32.26 -4.66
CA ALA A 34 10.87 30.99 -4.41
C ALA A 34 11.73 30.97 -3.13
N ASP A 35 11.92 32.11 -2.44
CA ASP A 35 12.64 32.16 -1.18
C ASP A 35 11.87 31.42 -0.07
N HIS A 36 12.62 30.69 0.77
CA HIS A 36 12.11 29.90 1.88
C HIS A 36 11.06 28.84 1.49
N GLY A 37 11.00 28.43 0.22
CA GLY A 37 10.08 27.38 -0.25
C GLY A 37 8.59 27.80 -0.29
N ARG A 38 8.29 29.10 -0.11
CA ARG A 38 6.90 29.61 -0.02
C ARG A 38 6.08 29.33 -1.28
N LEU A 39 6.69 29.50 -2.46
CA LEU A 39 6.06 29.17 -3.74
C LEU A 39 5.60 27.70 -3.81
N TRP A 40 6.45 26.78 -3.34
CA TRP A 40 6.17 25.34 -3.36
C TRP A 40 5.10 24.95 -2.34
N MET A 41 5.14 25.55 -1.15
CA MET A 41 4.08 25.36 -0.14
C MET A 41 2.72 25.88 -0.62
N GLY A 42 2.69 27.04 -1.29
CA GLY A 42 1.46 27.56 -1.91
C GLY A 42 0.94 26.65 -3.02
N THR A 43 1.83 26.16 -3.90
CA THR A 43 1.47 25.21 -4.97
C THR A 43 0.92 23.90 -4.39
N ALA A 44 1.53 23.38 -3.32
CA ALA A 44 1.06 22.19 -2.61
C ALA A 44 -0.33 22.39 -1.99
N ALA A 45 -0.58 23.55 -1.37
CA ALA A 45 -1.87 23.88 -0.80
C ALA A 45 -2.98 23.94 -1.87
N VAL A 46 -2.69 24.56 -3.03
CA VAL A 46 -3.64 24.61 -4.16
C VAL A 46 -3.92 23.21 -4.71
N LEU A 47 -2.88 22.40 -4.94
CA LEU A 47 -3.04 21.01 -5.39
C LEU A 47 -3.89 20.18 -4.40
N ALA A 48 -3.68 20.40 -3.10
CA ALA A 48 -4.41 19.68 -2.05
C ALA A 48 -5.88 20.14 -1.91
N ALA A 49 -6.16 21.42 -2.13
CA ALA A 49 -7.48 22.03 -2.00
C ALA A 49 -8.36 21.79 -3.24
N VAL A 50 -7.80 21.93 -4.44
CA VAL A 50 -8.55 21.86 -5.70
C VAL A 50 -8.61 20.43 -6.26
N GLY A 51 -7.59 19.62 -5.98
CA GLY A 51 -7.48 18.27 -6.55
C GLY A 51 -8.04 17.16 -5.66
N GLY A 52 -8.25 16.00 -6.28
CA GLY A 52 -8.69 14.76 -5.60
C GLY A 52 -7.59 14.09 -4.78
N ARG A 53 -7.82 12.83 -4.35
CA ARG A 53 -6.88 12.05 -3.54
C ARG A 53 -5.47 11.96 -4.16
N THR A 54 -5.37 11.79 -5.48
CA THR A 54 -4.09 11.74 -6.20
C THR A 54 -3.33 13.06 -6.14
N ALA A 55 -4.01 14.21 -6.24
CA ALA A 55 -3.37 15.52 -6.15
C ALA A 55 -2.85 15.83 -4.74
N ARG A 56 -3.61 15.43 -3.69
CA ARG A 56 -3.17 15.53 -2.29
C ARG A 56 -1.92 14.69 -2.02
N ARG A 57 -1.87 13.46 -2.55
CA ARG A 57 -0.68 12.59 -2.47
C ARG A 57 0.51 13.21 -3.21
N ALA A 58 0.29 13.75 -4.41
CA ALA A 58 1.33 14.44 -5.17
C ALA A 58 1.88 15.67 -4.43
N ALA A 59 1.00 16.47 -3.81
CA ALA A 59 1.40 17.63 -3.00
C ALA A 59 2.24 17.21 -1.78
N LEU A 60 1.80 16.20 -1.03
CA LEU A 60 2.54 15.68 0.12
C LEU A 60 3.92 15.14 -0.28
N ARG A 61 4.00 14.41 -1.39
CA ARG A 61 5.27 13.89 -1.90
C ARG A 61 6.19 14.99 -2.40
N GLY A 62 5.66 16.02 -3.06
CA GLY A 62 6.40 17.21 -3.45
C GLY A 62 7.02 17.93 -2.24
N VAL A 63 6.23 18.15 -1.18
CA VAL A 63 6.71 18.76 0.08
C VAL A 63 7.75 17.88 0.78
N GLY A 64 7.52 16.56 0.84
CA GLY A 64 8.50 15.62 1.41
C GLY A 64 9.83 15.61 0.65
N SER A 65 9.77 15.67 -0.69
CA SER A 65 10.95 15.75 -1.55
C SER A 65 11.72 17.06 -1.35
N LEU A 66 11.00 18.18 -1.22
CA LEU A 66 11.56 19.49 -0.91
C LEU A 66 12.29 19.50 0.45
N ALA A 67 11.69 18.89 1.48
CA ALA A 67 12.29 18.77 2.80
C ALA A 67 13.56 17.90 2.76
N ALA A 68 13.52 16.76 2.06
CA ALA A 68 14.67 15.89 1.88
C ALA A 68 15.82 16.59 1.15
N ALA A 69 15.54 17.32 0.08
CA ALA A 69 16.53 18.12 -0.64
C ALA A 69 17.13 19.22 0.25
N SER A 70 16.31 19.88 1.07
CA SER A 70 16.76 20.89 2.02
C SER A 70 17.69 20.32 3.09
N LEU A 71 17.35 19.15 3.65
CA LEU A 71 18.20 18.44 4.62
C LEU A 71 19.52 17.98 3.99
N ALA A 72 19.47 17.39 2.80
CA ALA A 72 20.65 16.97 2.05
C ALA A 72 21.56 18.16 1.75
N SER A 73 20.99 19.30 1.33
CA SER A 73 21.77 20.51 1.09
C SER A 73 22.41 21.05 2.38
N ASN A 74 21.70 21.03 3.51
CA ASN A 74 22.27 21.49 4.78
C ASN A 74 23.33 20.54 5.37
N ALA A 75 23.18 19.22 5.16
CA ALA A 75 24.08 18.20 5.71
C ALA A 75 25.34 17.96 4.86
N ILE A 76 25.22 17.98 3.53
CA ILE A 76 26.31 17.61 2.61
C ILE A 76 27.14 18.83 2.20
N VAL A 77 26.53 20.02 2.09
CA VAL A 77 27.10 21.10 1.26
C VAL A 77 27.92 22.11 2.04
N LYS A 78 27.67 22.30 3.35
CA LYS A 78 28.46 23.29 4.11
C LYS A 78 29.93 22.89 4.31
N TRP A 79 30.32 21.65 3.98
CA TRP A 79 31.63 21.10 4.31
C TRP A 79 32.53 20.75 3.11
N THR A 80 32.07 20.81 1.85
CA THR A 80 32.78 20.12 0.76
C THR A 80 33.27 20.96 -0.42
N VAL A 81 32.74 22.15 -0.74
CA VAL A 81 33.25 22.93 -1.89
C VAL A 81 33.13 24.45 -1.69
N ASP A 82 34.28 25.14 -1.71
CA ASP A 82 34.38 26.60 -1.71
C ASP A 82 34.48 27.13 -3.16
N ARG A 83 33.35 27.20 -3.87
CA ARG A 83 33.30 27.74 -5.24
C ARG A 83 32.93 29.23 -5.20
N ARG A 84 33.86 30.10 -5.60
CA ARG A 84 33.65 31.56 -5.74
C ARG A 84 32.51 31.85 -6.72
N ARG A 85 31.53 32.69 -6.31
CA ARG A 85 30.37 33.13 -7.12
C ARG A 85 30.82 33.85 -8.42
N PRO A 86 29.98 33.87 -9.49
CA PRO A 86 30.25 34.66 -10.70
C PRO A 86 30.48 36.14 -10.40
N VAL A 87 31.36 36.79 -11.18
CA VAL A 87 31.64 38.23 -11.05
C VAL A 87 30.41 39.02 -11.50
N ILE A 88 29.77 39.71 -10.56
CA ILE A 88 28.47 40.38 -10.75
C ILE A 88 28.54 41.58 -11.71
N ASP A 89 29.74 42.07 -12.03
CA ASP A 89 29.95 43.24 -12.88
C ASP A 89 29.49 43.04 -14.32
N ALA A 90 29.44 41.79 -14.79
CA ALA A 90 28.89 41.45 -16.09
C ALA A 90 27.34 41.51 -16.15
N VAL A 91 26.65 41.64 -15.01
CA VAL A 91 25.18 41.61 -14.91
C VAL A 91 24.64 43.03 -14.71
N PRO A 92 23.69 43.50 -15.56
CA PRO A 92 23.08 44.81 -15.40
C PRO A 92 22.52 45.04 -14.00
N VAL A 93 22.78 46.21 -13.40
CA VAL A 93 22.41 46.56 -12.01
C VAL A 93 20.93 46.29 -11.70
N VAL A 94 20.06 46.54 -12.67
CA VAL A 94 18.61 46.34 -12.57
C VAL A 94 18.18 44.86 -12.41
N ARG A 95 19.06 43.90 -12.72
CA ARG A 95 18.81 42.46 -12.57
C ARG A 95 19.39 41.90 -11.26
N ARG A 96 20.20 42.67 -10.53
CA ARG A 96 20.88 42.22 -9.31
C ARG A 96 19.89 42.16 -8.14
N LEU A 97 20.01 41.13 -7.30
CA LEU A 97 19.25 41.06 -6.04
C LEU A 97 19.83 42.04 -5.01
N ALA A 98 18.96 42.71 -4.26
CA ALA A 98 19.33 43.74 -3.27
C ALA A 98 20.12 43.20 -2.06
N ARG A 99 20.05 41.89 -1.76
CA ARG A 99 20.87 41.21 -0.75
C ARG A 99 21.53 39.98 -1.35
N GLN A 100 22.85 39.93 -1.29
CA GLN A 100 23.61 38.76 -1.72
C GLN A 100 23.80 37.79 -0.54
N PRO A 101 23.53 36.48 -0.70
CA PRO A 101 23.82 35.49 0.33
C PRO A 101 25.33 35.28 0.48
N TRP A 102 25.83 35.41 1.72
CA TRP A 102 27.24 35.23 2.08
C TRP A 102 27.71 33.76 2.14
N THR A 103 26.83 32.80 1.86
CA THR A 103 27.09 31.36 1.93
C THR A 103 27.46 30.75 0.57
N SER A 104 28.08 29.56 0.57
CA SER A 104 28.58 28.85 -0.64
C SER A 104 27.53 28.75 -1.77
N SER A 105 28.04 28.81 -3.00
CA SER A 105 27.28 28.93 -4.27
C SER A 105 26.85 27.58 -4.85
N PHE A 106 27.44 26.49 -4.36
CA PHE A 106 27.35 25.19 -5.01
C PHE A 106 26.78 24.15 -4.04
N PRO A 107 25.73 23.39 -4.39
CA PRO A 107 24.82 23.57 -5.52
C PRO A 107 23.74 24.64 -5.25
N SER A 108 22.99 25.03 -6.29
CA SER A 108 21.91 26.01 -6.15
C SER A 108 20.72 25.44 -5.36
N GLY A 109 20.53 25.90 -4.12
CA GLY A 109 19.43 25.44 -3.25
C GLY A 109 18.02 25.70 -3.82
N HIS A 110 17.81 26.83 -4.50
CA HIS A 110 16.52 27.13 -5.18
C HIS A 110 16.24 26.18 -6.33
N SER A 111 17.27 25.83 -7.10
CA SER A 111 17.15 24.88 -8.22
C SER A 111 16.92 23.45 -7.71
N ALA A 112 17.60 23.07 -6.62
CA ALA A 112 17.38 21.80 -5.94
C ALA A 112 15.96 21.67 -5.36
N SER A 113 15.48 22.73 -4.71
CA SER A 113 14.12 22.80 -4.16
C SER A 113 13.05 22.70 -5.26
N ALA A 114 13.25 23.43 -6.37
CA ALA A 114 12.34 23.42 -7.51
C ALA A 114 12.25 22.05 -8.18
N ALA A 115 13.40 21.45 -8.46
CA ALA A 115 13.46 20.13 -9.08
C ALA A 115 12.91 19.04 -8.15
N ALA A 116 13.20 19.11 -6.84
CA ALA A 116 12.70 18.14 -5.87
C ALA A 116 11.17 18.16 -5.78
N PHE A 117 10.57 19.35 -5.70
CA PHE A 117 9.12 19.47 -5.64
C PHE A 117 8.46 18.99 -6.93
N ALA A 118 8.90 19.49 -8.10
CA ALA A 118 8.31 19.13 -9.39
C ALA A 118 8.45 17.64 -9.71
N THR A 119 9.62 17.05 -9.44
CA THR A 119 9.85 15.61 -9.65
C THR A 119 9.02 14.79 -8.66
N GLY A 120 8.92 15.21 -7.39
CA GLY A 120 8.08 14.54 -6.40
C GLY A 120 6.60 14.52 -6.77
N VAL A 121 6.08 15.61 -7.35
CA VAL A 121 4.71 15.66 -7.89
C VAL A 121 4.56 14.75 -9.12
N ALA A 122 5.52 14.76 -10.04
CA ALA A 122 5.50 13.95 -11.25
C ALA A 122 5.52 12.45 -10.99
N LEU A 123 6.19 12.00 -9.92
CA LEU A 123 6.24 10.60 -9.48
C LEU A 123 4.88 10.06 -9.00
N GLU A 124 3.94 10.92 -8.60
CA GLU A 124 2.56 10.52 -8.27
C GLU A 124 1.60 10.71 -9.44
N SER A 125 1.85 11.71 -10.29
CA SER A 125 1.03 11.96 -11.47
C SER A 125 1.80 12.77 -12.49
N LEU A 126 2.03 12.18 -13.66
CA LEU A 126 2.70 12.86 -14.77
C LEU A 126 1.93 14.11 -15.20
N ARG A 127 0.59 14.09 -15.10
CA ARG A 127 -0.28 15.24 -15.42
C ARG A 127 -0.01 16.44 -14.51
N TYR A 128 -0.02 16.24 -13.18
CA TYR A 128 0.27 17.33 -12.25
C TYR A 128 1.75 17.75 -12.30
N GLY A 129 2.65 16.80 -12.54
CA GLY A 129 4.08 17.08 -12.77
C GLY A 129 4.29 18.00 -13.97
N ALA A 130 3.62 17.73 -15.09
CA ALA A 130 3.69 18.56 -16.30
C ALA A 130 3.16 19.99 -16.09
N LEU A 131 2.18 20.18 -15.19
CA LEU A 131 1.69 21.52 -14.82
C LEU A 131 2.69 22.32 -13.98
N VAL A 132 3.44 21.65 -13.10
CA VAL A 132 4.39 22.29 -12.17
C VAL A 132 5.77 22.50 -12.80
N ALA A 133 6.17 21.63 -13.72
CA ALA A 133 7.50 21.64 -14.34
C ALA A 133 7.90 22.98 -15.01
N PRO A 134 7.03 23.69 -15.75
CA PRO A 134 7.38 24.99 -16.33
C PRO A 134 7.76 26.05 -15.29
N VAL A 135 7.07 26.06 -14.15
CA VAL A 135 7.37 26.98 -13.04
C VAL A 135 8.72 26.64 -12.41
N ALA A 136 9.00 25.35 -12.20
CA ALA A 136 10.29 24.90 -11.67
C ALA A 136 11.46 25.22 -12.62
N ALA A 137 11.27 25.02 -13.93
CA ALA A 137 12.24 25.39 -14.95
C ALA A 137 12.48 26.92 -14.97
N ALA A 138 11.43 27.73 -14.84
CA ALA A 138 11.53 29.18 -14.76
C ALA A 138 12.30 29.65 -13.51
N VAL A 139 12.07 29.02 -12.34
CA VAL A 139 12.82 29.30 -11.10
C VAL A 139 14.30 28.93 -11.27
N ALA A 140 14.61 27.78 -11.85
CA ALA A 140 15.99 27.36 -12.11
C ALA A 140 16.70 28.33 -13.09
N ALA A 141 16.04 28.68 -14.20
CA ALA A 141 16.56 29.60 -15.19
C ALA A 141 16.76 31.02 -14.63
N SER A 142 15.89 31.49 -13.72
CA SER A 142 16.02 32.81 -13.11
C SER A 142 17.32 32.96 -12.30
N ARG A 143 17.89 31.86 -11.79
CA ARG A 143 19.14 31.89 -11.00
C ARG A 143 20.37 32.21 -11.86
N VAL A 144 20.40 31.74 -13.10
CA VAL A 144 21.43 32.12 -14.09
C VAL A 144 21.19 33.55 -14.55
N TYR A 145 19.93 33.90 -14.84
CA TYR A 145 19.55 35.23 -15.35
C TYR A 145 19.86 36.39 -14.39
N VAL A 146 19.65 36.18 -13.09
CA VAL A 146 19.94 37.16 -12.03
C VAL A 146 21.43 37.21 -11.67
N GLY A 147 22.24 36.30 -12.22
CA GLY A 147 23.69 36.36 -12.09
C GLY A 147 24.25 35.70 -10.83
N VAL A 148 23.43 34.96 -10.08
CA VAL A 148 23.79 34.46 -8.75
C VAL A 148 24.44 33.07 -8.76
N HIS A 149 24.36 32.36 -9.89
CA HIS A 149 24.88 31.00 -10.08
C HIS A 149 25.31 30.76 -11.54
N TYR A 150 26.31 29.90 -11.74
CA TYR A 150 26.64 29.35 -13.07
C TYR A 150 25.60 28.31 -13.51
N PRO A 151 25.45 28.04 -14.82
CA PRO A 151 24.58 26.99 -15.33
C PRO A 151 24.85 25.62 -14.69
N SER A 152 26.12 25.24 -14.48
CA SER A 152 26.47 24.00 -13.80
C SER A 152 26.00 23.94 -12.33
N ASP A 153 25.97 25.06 -11.59
CA ASP A 153 25.45 25.10 -10.22
C ASP A 153 23.93 24.81 -10.19
N VAL A 154 23.23 25.26 -11.23
CA VAL A 154 21.80 25.02 -11.43
C VAL A 154 21.55 23.57 -11.82
N LEU A 155 22.31 23.02 -12.77
CA LEU A 155 22.21 21.62 -13.17
C LEU A 155 22.52 20.66 -12.01
N ALA A 156 23.57 20.95 -11.23
CA ALA A 156 23.90 20.17 -10.03
C ALA A 156 22.78 20.26 -8.97
N GLY A 157 22.18 21.44 -8.81
CA GLY A 157 20.99 21.62 -7.97
C GLY A 157 19.81 20.77 -8.46
N VAL A 158 19.49 20.83 -9.76
CA VAL A 158 18.41 20.04 -10.36
C VAL A 158 18.64 18.53 -10.16
N ALA A 159 19.85 18.04 -10.42
CA ALA A 159 20.21 16.64 -10.23
C ALA A 159 20.09 16.19 -8.76
N MET A 160 20.53 17.03 -7.82
CA MET A 160 20.37 16.77 -6.38
C MET A 160 18.89 16.73 -5.99
N GLY A 161 18.08 17.67 -6.47
CA GLY A 161 16.65 17.74 -6.20
C GLY A 161 15.89 16.53 -6.76
N ALA A 162 16.16 16.16 -8.01
CA ALA A 162 15.59 14.98 -8.64
C ALA A 162 15.99 13.69 -7.91
N THR A 163 17.26 13.57 -7.48
CA THR A 163 17.72 12.44 -6.66
C THR A 163 17.00 12.38 -5.32
N ALA A 164 16.85 13.51 -4.62
CA ALA A 164 16.11 13.57 -3.36
C ALA A 164 14.64 13.14 -3.54
N ALA A 165 14.00 13.55 -4.64
CA ALA A 165 12.66 13.10 -5.00
C ALA A 165 12.61 11.60 -5.34
N ALA A 166 13.57 11.08 -6.11
CA ALA A 166 13.65 9.65 -6.42
C ALA A 166 13.88 8.79 -5.17
N LEU A 167 14.67 9.27 -4.20
CA LEU A 167 14.86 8.59 -2.92
C LEU A 167 13.55 8.47 -2.14
N THR A 168 12.61 9.39 -2.32
CA THR A 168 11.27 9.22 -1.74
C THR A 168 10.55 7.99 -2.28
N CYS A 169 10.87 7.46 -3.47
CA CYS A 169 10.28 6.20 -3.96
C CYS A 169 10.59 5.00 -3.09
N ARG A 170 11.73 5.01 -2.39
CA ARG A 170 12.12 3.91 -1.50
C ARG A 170 11.16 3.78 -0.33
N TRP A 171 10.62 4.91 0.13
CA TRP A 171 9.77 4.95 1.31
C TRP A 171 8.34 5.07 0.84
N TRP A 172 8.04 5.92 -0.12
CA TRP A 172 6.73 6.13 -0.71
C TRP A 172 6.66 5.58 -2.15
N PRO A 173 6.49 4.27 -2.34
CA PRO A 173 6.34 3.72 -3.69
C PRO A 173 5.05 4.26 -4.33
N PRO A 174 5.08 4.62 -5.63
CA PRO A 174 3.85 4.92 -6.37
C PRO A 174 2.91 3.71 -6.28
N ARG A 175 1.63 3.94 -5.94
CA ARG A 175 0.63 2.88 -6.09
C ARG A 175 0.38 2.69 -7.59
N PRO A 176 0.58 1.49 -8.16
CA PRO A 176 0.03 1.21 -9.49
C PRO A 176 -1.49 1.36 -9.39
N GLU A 177 -2.09 2.10 -10.34
CA GLU A 177 -3.54 2.29 -10.42
C GLU A 177 -4.26 1.04 -10.97
N THR A 178 -3.56 -0.08 -11.15
CA THR A 178 -4.11 -1.31 -11.71
C THR A 178 -4.61 -2.22 -10.59
N PRO A 179 -5.92 -2.59 -10.57
CA PRO A 179 -6.44 -3.62 -9.66
C PRO A 179 -5.65 -4.92 -9.78
N ALA A 180 -5.65 -5.74 -8.73
CA ALA A 180 -4.98 -7.04 -8.76
C ALA A 180 -5.47 -7.86 -9.97
N GLN A 181 -4.53 -8.43 -10.71
CA GLN A 181 -4.84 -9.28 -11.85
C GLN A 181 -5.19 -10.67 -11.33
N ALA A 182 -6.47 -10.94 -11.06
CA ALA A 182 -6.95 -12.31 -10.93
C ALA A 182 -7.41 -12.83 -12.32
N ARG A 183 -6.79 -13.90 -12.81
CA ARG A 183 -7.24 -14.71 -13.97
C ARG A 183 -7.07 -16.17 -13.58
N PRO A 184 -8.15 -16.94 -13.36
CA PRO A 184 -9.07 -17.32 -14.44
C PRO A 184 -10.55 -17.09 -14.10
N ARG A 185 -11.41 -16.94 -15.13
CA ARG A 185 -12.88 -16.89 -15.00
C ARG A 185 -13.38 -18.28 -14.62
N VAL A 186 -13.89 -18.43 -13.41
CA VAL A 186 -14.68 -19.60 -13.03
C VAL A 186 -16.15 -19.22 -13.18
N SER A 187 -16.95 -20.13 -13.72
CA SER A 187 -18.40 -19.90 -13.80
C SER A 187 -18.98 -20.02 -12.40
N ALA A 188 -19.68 -18.98 -11.96
CA ALA A 188 -20.58 -19.04 -10.82
C ALA A 188 -22.03 -19.07 -11.35
N PRO A 189 -23.02 -19.51 -10.55
CA PRO A 189 -24.41 -19.41 -10.93
C PRO A 189 -24.78 -17.93 -11.13
N ALA A 190 -25.35 -17.59 -12.29
CA ALA A 190 -25.96 -16.30 -12.51
C ALA A 190 -27.22 -16.18 -11.64
N LEU A 191 -27.34 -15.12 -10.84
CA LEU A 191 -28.47 -14.89 -9.94
C LEU A 191 -29.17 -13.57 -10.33
N PRO A 192 -30.05 -13.56 -11.36
CA PRO A 192 -30.74 -12.35 -11.81
C PRO A 192 -31.50 -11.68 -10.67
N GLY A 193 -31.27 -10.37 -10.47
CA GLY A 193 -31.83 -9.62 -9.35
C GLY A 193 -31.43 -10.14 -7.96
N GLY A 194 -30.45 -11.05 -7.86
CA GLY A 194 -30.00 -11.68 -6.62
C GLY A 194 -30.83 -12.90 -6.19
N ALA A 195 -31.66 -13.48 -7.05
CA ALA A 195 -32.46 -14.66 -6.69
C ALA A 195 -31.57 -15.84 -6.27
N GLY A 196 -31.64 -16.27 -5.01
CA GLY A 196 -30.77 -17.31 -4.44
C GLY A 196 -29.51 -16.79 -3.74
N LEU A 197 -29.29 -15.48 -3.73
CA LEU A 197 -28.24 -14.84 -2.93
C LEU A 197 -28.75 -14.58 -1.51
N CYS A 198 -28.00 -15.02 -0.49
CA CYS A 198 -28.26 -14.67 0.91
C CYS A 198 -27.14 -13.78 1.44
N VAL A 199 -27.41 -12.50 1.68
CA VAL A 199 -26.41 -11.50 2.08
C VAL A 199 -26.53 -11.19 3.57
N VAL A 200 -25.44 -11.30 4.32
CA VAL A 200 -25.36 -10.78 5.69
C VAL A 200 -24.79 -9.36 5.68
N VAL A 201 -25.47 -8.42 6.33
CA VAL A 201 -25.03 -7.03 6.49
C VAL A 201 -24.60 -6.81 7.94
N ASN A 202 -23.30 -6.66 8.17
CA ASN A 202 -22.77 -6.37 9.50
C ASN A 202 -22.70 -4.84 9.73
N ARG A 203 -23.66 -4.30 10.48
CA ARG A 203 -23.75 -2.87 10.81
C ARG A 203 -22.65 -2.40 11.79
N GLY A 204 -22.02 -3.30 12.54
CA GLY A 204 -20.99 -2.98 13.53
C GLY A 204 -19.59 -2.69 12.95
N ALA A 205 -19.36 -2.94 11.66
CA ALA A 205 -18.02 -2.94 11.06
C ALA A 205 -17.63 -1.65 10.28
N GLY A 206 -18.49 -0.62 10.26
CA GLY A 206 -18.29 0.59 9.45
C GLY A 206 -18.42 1.90 10.22
N PRO A 207 -17.97 3.04 9.64
CA PRO A 207 -18.01 4.37 10.28
C PRO A 207 -19.43 4.94 10.49
N GLY A 208 -20.48 4.16 10.24
CA GLY A 208 -21.89 4.53 10.41
C GLY A 208 -22.40 4.50 11.86
N ALA A 209 -21.53 4.25 12.85
CA ALA A 209 -21.89 4.41 14.26
C ALA A 209 -22.13 5.87 14.69
N GLY A 210 -21.93 6.84 13.79
CA GLY A 210 -22.35 8.23 14.00
C GLY A 210 -22.05 9.12 12.79
N PHE A 211 -23.02 9.99 12.46
CA PHE A 211 -23.02 11.10 11.48
C PHE A 211 -23.51 10.82 10.04
N GLY A 212 -24.76 11.25 9.77
CA GLY A 212 -25.24 11.72 8.45
C GLY A 212 -26.30 10.86 7.74
N PRO A 213 -27.10 11.43 6.81
CA PRO A 213 -28.29 10.81 6.20
C PRO A 213 -27.92 9.83 5.08
N VAL A 214 -27.12 8.82 5.39
CA VAL A 214 -26.67 7.80 4.43
C VAL A 214 -27.71 6.69 4.39
N ARG A 215 -28.21 6.34 3.20
CA ARG A 215 -29.06 5.16 2.99
C ARG A 215 -28.42 3.94 3.64
N SER A 216 -29.24 3.08 4.24
CA SER A 216 -28.73 1.86 4.87
C SER A 216 -28.09 0.95 3.80
N TYR A 217 -26.99 0.26 4.12
CA TYR A 217 -26.37 -0.68 3.18
C TYR A 217 -27.37 -1.74 2.70
N ALA A 218 -28.31 -2.14 3.55
CA ALA A 218 -29.37 -3.06 3.19
C ALA A 218 -30.37 -2.44 2.20
N GLU A 219 -30.70 -1.15 2.31
CA GLU A 219 -31.53 -0.46 1.30
C GLU A 219 -30.82 -0.42 -0.05
N GLN A 220 -29.53 -0.09 -0.07
CA GLN A 220 -28.75 -0.10 -1.31
C GLN A 220 -28.70 -1.49 -1.96
N LEU A 221 -28.56 -2.55 -1.15
CA LEU A 221 -28.61 -3.92 -1.64
C LEU A 221 -29.99 -4.30 -2.18
N ARG A 222 -31.09 -3.88 -1.53
CA ARG A 222 -32.46 -4.14 -2.01
C ARG A 222 -32.74 -3.46 -3.34
N ASP A 223 -32.20 -2.27 -3.55
CA ASP A 223 -32.34 -1.54 -4.82
C ASP A 223 -31.58 -2.23 -5.96
N LEU A 224 -30.37 -2.73 -5.68
CA LEU A 224 -29.52 -3.39 -6.68
C LEU A 224 -29.92 -4.83 -6.95
N LEU A 225 -30.32 -5.57 -5.92
CA LEU A 225 -30.60 -7.00 -5.95
C LEU A 225 -31.93 -7.28 -5.22
N PRO A 226 -33.08 -6.95 -5.83
CA PRO A 226 -34.39 -6.98 -5.17
C PRO A 226 -34.88 -8.38 -4.76
N ALA A 227 -34.35 -9.43 -5.39
CA ALA A 227 -34.66 -10.83 -5.07
C ALA A 227 -33.64 -11.47 -4.10
N ALA A 228 -32.61 -10.75 -3.67
CA ALA A 228 -31.66 -11.22 -2.67
C ALA A 228 -32.29 -11.23 -1.26
N GLU A 229 -31.97 -12.27 -0.49
CA GLU A 229 -32.34 -12.33 0.91
C GLU A 229 -31.29 -11.59 1.74
N ILE A 230 -31.70 -10.54 2.46
CA ILE A 230 -30.78 -9.68 3.21
C ILE A 230 -31.03 -9.85 4.71
N LEU A 231 -30.00 -10.30 5.42
CA LEU A 231 -29.99 -10.52 6.86
C LEU A 231 -29.12 -9.46 7.53
N GLU A 232 -29.72 -8.59 8.32
CA GLU A 232 -29.01 -7.51 8.99
C GLU A 232 -28.58 -7.96 10.39
N CYS A 233 -27.28 -7.88 10.68
CA CYS A 233 -26.73 -8.18 12.01
C CYS A 233 -26.77 -6.91 12.85
N GLY A 234 -27.59 -6.93 13.90
CA GLY A 234 -27.60 -5.94 14.96
C GLY A 234 -26.44 -6.11 15.96
N PRO A 235 -26.31 -5.20 16.93
CA PRO A 235 -25.24 -5.22 17.93
C PRO A 235 -25.32 -6.39 18.91
N ASP A 236 -26.53 -6.91 19.18
CA ASP A 236 -26.77 -8.02 20.11
C ASP A 236 -26.93 -9.39 19.41
N ASP A 237 -26.85 -9.40 18.08
CA ASP A 237 -27.01 -10.62 17.29
C ASP A 237 -25.71 -11.42 17.24
N ASP A 238 -25.82 -12.74 17.29
CA ASP A 238 -24.71 -13.65 17.00
C ASP A 238 -24.43 -13.65 15.49
N PHE A 239 -23.41 -12.89 15.09
CA PHE A 239 -22.95 -12.79 13.71
C PHE A 239 -22.62 -14.16 13.10
N GLY A 240 -22.00 -15.07 13.87
CA GLY A 240 -21.64 -16.40 13.39
C GLY A 240 -22.88 -17.24 13.09
N ALA A 241 -23.87 -17.21 13.99
CA ALA A 241 -25.13 -17.91 13.80
C ALA A 241 -25.95 -17.37 12.61
N LEU A 242 -25.94 -16.04 12.41
CA LEU A 242 -26.57 -15.41 11.23
C LEU A 242 -25.88 -15.80 9.93
N LEU A 243 -24.54 -15.85 9.94
CA LEU A 243 -23.75 -16.23 8.78
C LEU A 243 -23.96 -17.71 8.40
N ASP A 244 -23.99 -18.62 9.38
CA ASP A 244 -24.32 -20.04 9.13
C ASP A 244 -25.75 -20.20 8.62
N ARG A 245 -26.71 -19.44 9.14
CA ARG A 245 -28.08 -19.40 8.60
C ARG A 245 -28.10 -18.94 7.14
N ALA A 246 -27.38 -17.87 6.81
CA ALA A 246 -27.31 -17.35 5.44
C ALA A 246 -26.71 -18.37 4.48
N ALA A 247 -25.61 -19.03 4.87
CA ALA A 247 -24.96 -20.03 4.06
C ALA A 247 -25.84 -21.26 3.81
N ARG A 248 -26.55 -21.75 4.85
CA ARG A 248 -27.51 -22.86 4.67
C ARG A 248 -28.61 -22.51 3.67
N ARG A 249 -29.23 -21.32 3.80
CA ARG A 249 -30.28 -20.87 2.87
C ARG A 249 -29.77 -20.69 1.45
N ALA A 250 -28.56 -20.16 1.28
CA ALA A 250 -27.91 -20.05 -0.02
C ALA A 250 -27.68 -21.43 -0.66
N ALA A 251 -27.20 -22.39 0.13
CA ALA A 251 -26.96 -23.76 -0.33
C ALA A 251 -28.26 -24.48 -0.73
N GLU A 252 -29.32 -24.37 0.08
CA GLU A 252 -30.64 -24.93 -0.22
C GLU A 252 -31.22 -24.42 -1.55
N ARG A 253 -30.88 -23.19 -1.92
CA ARG A 253 -31.33 -22.54 -3.16
C ARG A 253 -30.39 -22.76 -4.34
N GLY A 254 -29.28 -23.49 -4.15
CA GLY A 254 -28.23 -23.63 -5.17
C GLY A 254 -27.59 -22.29 -5.59
N GLY A 255 -27.61 -21.31 -4.69
CA GLY A 255 -27.19 -19.94 -4.96
C GLY A 255 -25.83 -19.59 -4.36
N ALA A 256 -25.74 -18.43 -3.72
CA ALA A 256 -24.48 -17.89 -3.22
C ALA A 256 -24.59 -17.19 -1.87
N LEU A 257 -23.48 -17.16 -1.14
CA LEU A 257 -23.34 -16.42 0.12
C LEU A 257 -22.87 -15.00 -0.17
N GLY A 258 -23.52 -14.00 0.41
CA GLY A 258 -23.11 -12.61 0.35
C GLY A 258 -22.68 -12.07 1.70
N ILE A 259 -21.71 -11.16 1.72
CA ILE A 259 -21.29 -10.45 2.93
C ILE A 259 -21.09 -8.96 2.65
N CYS A 260 -21.66 -8.12 3.51
CA CYS A 260 -21.43 -6.68 3.55
C CYS A 260 -20.85 -6.32 4.92
N GLY A 261 -19.55 -6.01 4.97
CA GLY A 261 -18.86 -5.69 6.21
C GLY A 261 -17.39 -5.35 6.00
N GLY A 262 -16.63 -5.28 7.11
CA GLY A 262 -15.18 -5.12 7.08
C GLY A 262 -14.43 -6.44 6.84
N ASP A 263 -13.10 -6.36 6.79
CA ASP A 263 -12.24 -7.50 6.42
C ASP A 263 -12.42 -8.74 7.32
N GLY A 264 -12.67 -8.57 8.63
CA GLY A 264 -12.95 -9.68 9.54
C GLY A 264 -14.26 -10.42 9.21
N SER A 265 -15.33 -9.68 8.89
CA SER A 265 -16.61 -10.27 8.47
C SER A 265 -16.48 -11.00 7.12
N VAL A 266 -15.69 -10.43 6.20
CA VAL A 266 -15.38 -11.06 4.92
C VAL A 266 -14.60 -12.36 5.13
N ASN A 267 -13.63 -12.39 6.05
CA ASN A 267 -12.87 -13.59 6.36
C ASN A 267 -13.76 -14.71 6.91
N ALA A 268 -14.63 -14.41 7.87
CA ALA A 268 -15.59 -15.38 8.41
C ALA A 268 -16.52 -15.93 7.30
N ALA A 269 -16.97 -15.07 6.39
CA ALA A 269 -17.82 -15.49 5.27
C ALA A 269 -17.05 -16.35 4.27
N ALA A 270 -15.79 -16.03 3.97
CA ALA A 270 -14.94 -16.81 3.09
C ALA A 270 -14.63 -18.20 3.64
N ALA A 271 -14.34 -18.29 4.95
CA ALA A 271 -14.15 -19.55 5.65
C ALA A 271 -15.34 -20.50 5.45
N LEU A 272 -16.54 -19.97 5.74
CA LEU A 272 -17.79 -20.71 5.64
C LEU A 272 -18.17 -21.03 4.18
N ALA A 273 -17.92 -20.10 3.26
CA ALA A 273 -18.15 -20.31 1.83
C ALA A 273 -17.34 -21.48 1.29
N VAL A 274 -16.06 -21.62 1.69
CA VAL A 274 -15.26 -22.79 1.30
C VAL A 274 -15.75 -24.07 1.96
N GLU A 275 -16.10 -24.04 3.24
CA GLU A 275 -16.64 -25.21 3.96
C GLU A 275 -17.93 -25.74 3.30
N ARG A 276 -18.82 -24.83 2.89
CA ARG A 276 -20.11 -25.14 2.26
C ARG A 276 -20.04 -25.22 0.73
N ARG A 277 -18.87 -25.01 0.12
CA ARG A 277 -18.64 -24.97 -1.34
C ARG A 277 -19.56 -23.97 -2.06
N LEU A 278 -19.74 -22.78 -1.48
CA LEU A 278 -20.55 -21.70 -2.02
C LEU A 278 -19.69 -20.63 -2.69
N PRO A 279 -20.13 -20.06 -3.82
CA PRO A 279 -19.61 -18.79 -4.32
C PRO A 279 -19.86 -17.67 -3.31
N LEU A 280 -18.92 -16.72 -3.22
CA LEU A 280 -18.94 -15.60 -2.29
C LEU A 280 -19.12 -14.27 -3.03
N ALA A 281 -20.15 -13.50 -2.66
CA ALA A 281 -20.33 -12.11 -3.08
C ALA A 281 -19.88 -11.16 -1.97
N VAL A 282 -18.92 -10.28 -2.26
CA VAL A 282 -18.37 -9.34 -1.26
C VAL A 282 -18.82 -7.92 -1.57
N PHE A 283 -19.47 -7.27 -0.60
CA PHE A 283 -19.89 -5.88 -0.68
C PHE A 283 -19.06 -5.02 0.31
N PRO A 284 -18.42 -3.94 -0.15
CA PRO A 284 -17.49 -3.15 0.67
C PRO A 284 -18.21 -2.31 1.74
N GLY A 285 -18.43 -2.88 2.93
CA GLY A 285 -19.17 -2.24 4.03
C GLY A 285 -18.32 -1.70 5.19
N GLY A 286 -17.00 -1.95 5.18
CA GLY A 286 -16.07 -1.56 6.24
C GLY A 286 -15.22 -0.32 5.93
N THR A 287 -14.32 0.01 6.86
CA THR A 287 -13.47 1.22 6.78
C THR A 287 -12.34 1.11 5.75
N LEU A 288 -11.72 -0.07 5.60
CA LEU A 288 -10.53 -0.26 4.77
C LEU A 288 -10.79 -1.15 3.53
N ASN A 289 -11.72 -2.10 3.63
CA ASN A 289 -12.17 -2.97 2.54
C ASN A 289 -11.03 -3.60 1.74
N HIS A 290 -9.99 -4.08 2.42
CA HIS A 290 -8.77 -4.56 1.78
C HIS A 290 -9.05 -5.71 0.82
N PHE A 291 -9.84 -6.70 1.23
CA PHE A 291 -10.16 -7.85 0.38
C PHE A 291 -10.98 -7.44 -0.85
N ALA A 292 -12.01 -6.61 -0.68
CA ALA A 292 -12.85 -6.15 -1.78
C ALA A 292 -12.05 -5.35 -2.82
N LEU A 293 -11.12 -4.50 -2.35
CA LEU A 293 -10.21 -3.76 -3.23
C LEU A 293 -9.21 -4.67 -3.95
N ASP A 294 -8.66 -5.68 -3.26
CA ASP A 294 -7.73 -6.63 -3.86
C ASP A 294 -8.43 -7.51 -4.91
N VAL A 295 -9.67 -7.97 -4.67
CA VAL A 295 -10.45 -8.73 -5.66
C VAL A 295 -10.85 -7.86 -6.85
N GLY A 296 -10.95 -6.54 -6.66
CA GLY A 296 -11.39 -5.60 -7.69
C GLY A 296 -12.91 -5.46 -7.72
N VAL A 297 -13.55 -5.37 -6.55
CA VAL A 297 -14.96 -4.99 -6.37
C VAL A 297 -15.05 -3.79 -5.41
N PRO A 298 -14.61 -2.59 -5.85
CA PRO A 298 -14.54 -1.41 -4.99
C PRO A 298 -15.90 -0.81 -4.63
N ALA A 299 -16.98 -1.17 -5.34
CA ALA A 299 -18.34 -0.68 -5.12
C ALA A 299 -19.39 -1.80 -5.16
N PHE A 300 -20.58 -1.51 -4.64
CA PHE A 300 -21.69 -2.48 -4.61
C PHE A 300 -22.17 -2.85 -6.02
N ASP A 301 -22.20 -1.87 -6.93
CA ASP A 301 -22.61 -2.05 -8.33
C ASP A 301 -21.72 -3.07 -9.05
N ASP A 302 -20.42 -3.12 -8.72
CA ASP A 302 -19.48 -4.06 -9.33
C ASP A 302 -19.80 -5.51 -8.91
N THR A 303 -20.07 -5.73 -7.63
CA THR A 303 -20.47 -7.05 -7.11
C THR A 303 -21.86 -7.46 -7.59
N ALA A 304 -22.82 -6.53 -7.59
CA ALA A 304 -24.18 -6.80 -8.05
C ALA A 304 -24.20 -7.25 -9.52
N TYR A 305 -23.53 -6.52 -10.40
CA TYR A 305 -23.39 -6.91 -11.80
C TYR A 305 -22.76 -8.29 -11.96
N ALA A 306 -21.69 -8.57 -11.21
CA ALA A 306 -21.03 -9.87 -11.26
C ALA A 306 -21.94 -11.03 -10.83
N VAL A 307 -22.77 -10.80 -9.81
CA VAL A 307 -23.78 -11.76 -9.33
C VAL A 307 -24.85 -12.02 -10.39
N GLU A 308 -25.34 -10.97 -11.05
CA GLU A 308 -26.37 -11.11 -12.09
C GLU A 308 -25.85 -11.89 -13.30
N GLU A 309 -24.61 -11.63 -13.72
CA GLU A 309 -24.00 -12.28 -14.89
C GLU A 309 -23.38 -13.65 -14.58
N GLY A 310 -23.15 -13.99 -13.31
CA GLY A 310 -22.44 -15.23 -12.93
C GLY A 310 -20.91 -15.14 -13.10
N ASP A 311 -20.38 -13.92 -13.21
CA ASP A 311 -18.96 -13.64 -13.42
C ASP A 311 -18.18 -13.79 -12.09
N ALA A 312 -17.25 -14.74 -12.05
CA ALA A 312 -16.45 -15.00 -10.86
C ALA A 312 -14.99 -15.33 -11.16
N VAL A 313 -14.16 -15.20 -10.11
CA VAL A 313 -12.74 -15.55 -10.11
C VAL A 313 -12.43 -16.53 -8.98
N ALA A 314 -11.45 -17.39 -9.23
CA ALA A 314 -10.90 -18.27 -8.20
C ALA A 314 -9.86 -17.50 -7.39
N VAL A 315 -9.97 -17.57 -6.07
CA VAL A 315 -9.09 -16.94 -5.09
C VAL A 315 -8.49 -18.04 -4.23
N ASP A 316 -7.19 -17.97 -4.00
CA ASP A 316 -6.52 -18.90 -3.10
C ASP A 316 -6.87 -18.57 -1.64
N LEU A 317 -6.95 -19.61 -0.81
CA LEU A 317 -7.17 -19.46 0.63
C LEU A 317 -6.00 -20.07 1.41
N ALA A 318 -5.52 -19.35 2.41
CA ALA A 318 -4.51 -19.86 3.33
C ALA A 318 -5.18 -20.43 4.59
N TYR A 319 -4.55 -21.42 5.21
CA TYR A 319 -5.06 -22.10 6.39
C TYR A 319 -3.93 -22.28 7.39
N ALA A 320 -4.25 -22.07 8.66
CA ALA A 320 -3.42 -22.39 9.80
C ALA A 320 -4.03 -23.61 10.50
N ALA A 321 -3.31 -24.72 10.53
CA ALA A 321 -3.73 -25.95 11.19
C ALA A 321 -2.72 -26.34 12.27
N PRO A 322 -3.14 -26.90 13.42
CA PRO A 322 -2.21 -27.49 14.37
C PRO A 322 -1.35 -28.56 13.69
N ALA A 323 -0.06 -28.55 13.96
CA ALA A 323 0.85 -29.60 13.50
C ALA A 323 1.13 -30.57 14.65
N GLU A 324 1.22 -31.87 14.37
CA GLU A 324 1.71 -32.82 15.37
C GLU A 324 3.18 -32.51 15.68
N GLY A 325 3.48 -32.36 16.97
CA GLY A 325 4.84 -32.11 17.45
C GLY A 325 5.76 -33.28 17.14
N ASP A 326 7.01 -32.99 16.74
CA ASP A 326 8.00 -33.98 16.28
C ASP A 326 8.41 -35.03 17.33
N ALA A 327 7.91 -34.95 18.56
CA ALA A 327 8.14 -35.95 19.60
C ALA A 327 7.52 -37.33 19.29
N ALA A 328 6.48 -37.41 18.46
CA ALA A 328 5.82 -38.69 18.13
C ALA A 328 6.49 -39.44 16.96
N ASN A 329 7.21 -38.75 16.06
CA ASN A 329 7.75 -39.36 14.85
C ASN A 329 9.18 -39.88 15.01
N ALA A 330 9.91 -39.45 16.05
CA ALA A 330 11.22 -40.01 16.41
C ALA A 330 11.17 -41.48 16.88
N ALA A 331 9.98 -41.98 17.24
CA ALA A 331 9.78 -43.36 17.69
C ALA A 331 9.45 -44.36 16.57
N ARG A 332 9.23 -43.90 15.32
CA ARG A 332 8.82 -44.76 14.20
C ARG A 332 9.54 -44.38 12.91
N GLY A 333 10.81 -44.76 12.78
CA GLY A 333 11.48 -44.71 11.47
C GLY A 333 12.99 -44.63 11.55
N GLY A 334 13.63 -45.71 12.02
CA GLY A 334 15.04 -45.94 11.71
C GLY A 334 15.20 -46.21 10.22
N GLY A 335 15.75 -45.25 9.49
CA GLY A 335 16.04 -45.36 8.06
C GLY A 335 17.20 -44.46 7.67
N THR A 336 18.41 -45.00 7.74
CA THR A 336 19.65 -44.41 7.25
C THR A 336 19.71 -44.41 5.73
N GLY A 337 19.99 -43.28 5.08
CA GLY A 337 20.48 -43.27 3.69
C GLY A 337 20.39 -41.89 3.00
N PRO A 338 21.38 -41.49 2.19
CA PRO A 338 21.73 -40.09 1.96
C PRO A 338 21.15 -39.51 0.66
N ASP A 339 21.00 -38.18 0.60
CA ASP A 339 21.65 -37.36 -0.45
C ASP A 339 21.44 -35.87 -0.18
N ALA A 340 22.49 -35.27 0.37
CA ALA A 340 22.66 -33.83 0.49
C ALA A 340 23.08 -33.27 -0.87
N GLY A 341 22.11 -32.84 -1.67
CA GLY A 341 22.32 -32.15 -2.94
C GLY A 341 21.77 -30.72 -2.91
N SER A 342 22.63 -29.75 -2.57
CA SER A 342 22.55 -28.33 -2.98
C SER A 342 21.25 -27.55 -2.71
N ALA A 343 21.10 -27.01 -1.49
CA ALA A 343 20.25 -25.84 -1.21
C ALA A 343 20.81 -24.95 -0.08
N ALA A 344 22.14 -24.78 -0.03
CA ALA A 344 22.80 -23.84 0.86
C ALA A 344 22.54 -22.40 0.39
N GLY A 345 21.45 -21.79 0.85
CA GLY A 345 21.17 -20.38 0.55
C GLY A 345 19.77 -19.85 0.88
N ALA A 346 18.77 -20.72 1.09
CA ALA A 346 17.42 -20.26 1.45
C ALA A 346 17.31 -19.95 2.96
N PRO A 347 16.81 -18.76 3.36
CA PRO A 347 16.76 -18.35 4.77
C PRO A 347 15.93 -19.30 5.65
N PHE A 348 14.91 -19.95 5.08
CA PHE A 348 13.99 -20.83 5.82
C PHE A 348 14.18 -22.34 5.53
N GLY A 349 15.22 -22.73 4.78
CA GLY A 349 15.41 -24.11 4.32
C GLY A 349 14.27 -24.63 3.42
N PRO A 350 14.43 -25.77 2.73
CA PRO A 350 13.29 -26.48 2.17
C PRO A 350 12.42 -26.99 3.33
N ALA A 351 11.10 -26.83 3.24
CA ALA A 351 10.21 -27.60 4.10
C ALA A 351 10.52 -29.09 3.83
N ALA A 352 10.72 -29.90 4.87
CA ALA A 352 10.91 -31.34 4.67
C ALA A 352 9.69 -31.86 3.88
N ASP A 353 9.93 -32.33 2.66
CA ASP A 353 8.91 -32.94 1.82
C ASP A 353 8.46 -34.23 2.51
N ALA A 354 7.39 -34.14 3.31
CA ALA A 354 6.57 -35.30 3.59
C ALA A 354 5.90 -35.68 2.27
N GLY A 355 6.58 -36.52 1.48
CA GLY A 355 6.14 -37.28 0.32
C GLY A 355 5.20 -36.58 -0.68
N SER A 356 5.58 -36.58 -1.95
CA SER A 356 4.68 -36.35 -3.08
C SER A 356 3.53 -37.37 -3.12
N GLY A 357 2.57 -37.20 -2.21
CA GLY A 357 1.22 -37.74 -2.29
C GLY A 357 0.34 -36.62 -2.84
N ASP A 358 -0.43 -36.99 -3.85
CA ASP A 358 -1.49 -36.20 -4.46
C ASP A 358 -2.26 -35.33 -3.44
N GLY A 359 -2.70 -34.15 -3.85
CA GLY A 359 -3.31 -33.10 -3.03
C GLY A 359 -4.69 -33.42 -2.47
N SER A 360 -4.95 -34.67 -2.09
CA SER A 360 -6.25 -35.21 -1.67
C SER A 360 -6.34 -35.63 -0.19
N ALA A 361 -5.31 -35.40 0.63
CA ALA A 361 -5.32 -35.79 2.05
C ALA A 361 -5.23 -34.60 3.02
N VAL A 362 -6.23 -33.71 2.99
CA VAL A 362 -6.78 -33.19 4.24
C VAL A 362 -8.05 -33.99 4.44
N GLY A 363 -7.98 -35.03 5.28
CA GLY A 363 -9.03 -36.03 5.45
C GLY A 363 -10.39 -35.41 5.74
N GLU A 364 -11.43 -35.99 5.12
CA GLU A 364 -12.83 -35.75 5.46
C GLU A 364 -13.10 -36.13 6.92
N GLY A 365 -13.46 -35.15 7.75
CA GLY A 365 -14.20 -35.32 9.02
C GLY A 365 -13.49 -36.08 10.16
N PRO A 366 -13.78 -35.72 11.43
CA PRO A 366 -15.11 -36.07 11.94
C PRO A 366 -15.83 -34.89 12.57
N ALA A 367 -17.16 -34.93 12.50
CA ALA A 367 -18.00 -34.18 13.40
C ALA A 367 -17.71 -34.63 14.84
N THR A 368 -17.11 -33.78 15.66
CA THR A 368 -17.03 -33.99 17.11
C THR A 368 -17.32 -32.69 17.85
N THR A 369 -18.49 -32.70 18.49
CA THR A 369 -18.78 -31.97 19.72
C THR A 369 -17.70 -32.28 20.76
N GLY A 370 -16.94 -31.27 21.19
CA GLY A 370 -15.96 -31.38 22.27
C GLY A 370 -15.12 -30.11 22.38
N GLU A 371 -15.21 -29.43 23.52
CA GLU A 371 -14.32 -28.34 23.91
C GLU A 371 -12.86 -28.83 23.87
N GLY A 372 -12.00 -28.16 23.09
CA GLY A 372 -10.54 -28.30 23.16
C GLY A 372 -9.80 -28.84 21.92
N ALA A 373 -10.45 -29.27 20.85
CA ALA A 373 -9.75 -29.65 19.62
C ALA A 373 -9.37 -28.41 18.79
N ALA A 374 -8.06 -28.16 18.62
CA ALA A 374 -7.55 -27.01 17.90
C ALA A 374 -7.98 -27.05 16.43
N ARG A 375 -8.79 -26.05 16.01
CA ARG A 375 -9.45 -26.00 14.70
C ARG A 375 -8.49 -25.53 13.60
N ILE A 376 -8.74 -26.00 12.37
CA ILE A 376 -8.16 -25.41 11.15
C ILE A 376 -8.77 -24.03 10.96
N THR A 377 -7.94 -23.00 10.91
CA THR A 377 -8.38 -21.61 10.75
C THR A 377 -8.01 -21.08 9.36
N PRO A 378 -8.97 -20.94 8.43
CA PRO A 378 -8.75 -20.24 7.17
C PRO A 378 -8.54 -18.73 7.38
N PHE A 379 -7.73 -18.12 6.52
CA PHE A 379 -7.58 -16.67 6.45
C PHE A 379 -7.42 -16.18 4.99
N VAL A 380 -8.10 -15.08 4.66
CA VAL A 380 -8.09 -14.51 3.31
C VAL A 380 -6.97 -13.51 3.12
N ASN A 381 -6.53 -12.78 4.15
CA ASN A 381 -5.53 -11.72 4.00
C ASN A 381 -4.19 -12.10 4.65
N THR A 382 -4.13 -12.13 5.97
CA THR A 382 -2.87 -12.13 6.70
C THR A 382 -2.94 -12.92 8.00
N PHE A 383 -1.83 -13.58 8.31
CA PHE A 383 -1.55 -14.22 9.57
C PHE A 383 -0.27 -13.59 10.16
N SER A 384 -0.22 -13.39 11.47
CA SER A 384 0.94 -12.81 12.13
C SER A 384 1.17 -13.34 13.53
N ILE A 385 2.44 -13.39 13.94
CA ILE A 385 2.88 -13.80 15.28
C ILE A 385 3.85 -12.74 15.83
N GLY A 386 3.84 -12.59 17.15
CA GLY A 386 4.70 -11.67 17.88
C GLY A 386 4.08 -10.28 17.94
N LEU A 387 4.91 -9.25 17.87
CA LEU A 387 4.46 -7.88 18.15
C LEU A 387 3.78 -7.18 16.96
N TYR A 388 3.44 -7.92 15.90
CA TYR A 388 2.89 -7.35 14.66
C TYR A 388 1.48 -6.76 14.84
N PRO A 389 0.55 -7.40 15.57
CA PRO A 389 -0.77 -6.83 15.81
C PRO A 389 -0.70 -5.49 16.57
N GLU A 390 0.17 -5.42 17.60
CA GLU A 390 0.41 -4.19 18.34
C GLU A 390 0.99 -3.08 17.46
N LEU A 391 1.91 -3.43 16.55
CA LEU A 391 2.49 -2.52 15.57
C LEU A 391 1.42 -1.92 14.66
N VAL A 392 0.54 -2.76 14.09
CA VAL A 392 -0.53 -2.32 13.18
C VAL A 392 -1.50 -1.39 13.91
N HIS A 393 -1.98 -1.78 15.09
CA HIS A 393 -2.91 -0.99 15.89
C HIS A 393 -2.32 0.37 16.31
N LEU A 394 -1.04 0.40 16.69
CA LEU A 394 -0.37 1.64 17.05
C LEU A 394 -0.09 2.52 15.84
N ARG A 395 0.29 1.93 14.70
CA ARG A 395 0.49 2.63 13.42
C ARG A 395 -0.80 3.32 12.98
N GLU A 396 -1.93 2.64 13.03
CA GLU A 396 -3.22 3.19 12.56
C GLU A 396 -3.66 4.41 13.37
N ARG A 397 -3.54 4.34 14.70
CA ARG A 397 -3.80 5.49 15.59
C ARG A 397 -2.90 6.68 15.29
N LEU A 398 -1.64 6.44 14.92
CA LEU A 398 -0.68 7.49 14.61
C LEU A 398 -0.79 8.02 13.16
N GLN A 399 -1.28 7.20 12.23
CA GLN A 399 -1.29 7.50 10.79
C GLN A 399 -2.09 8.76 10.47
N GLY A 400 -3.21 9.00 11.18
CA GLY A 400 -4.04 10.20 10.98
C GLY A 400 -3.30 11.52 11.26
N ARG A 401 -2.29 11.51 12.13
CA ARG A 401 -1.54 12.71 12.55
C ARG A 401 -0.16 12.82 11.89
N LEU A 402 0.50 11.69 11.65
CA LEU A 402 1.91 11.64 11.25
C LEU A 402 2.12 11.14 9.81
N GLY A 403 1.07 10.68 9.14
CA GLY A 403 1.17 10.00 7.85
C GLY A 403 1.71 8.57 7.99
N LYS A 404 1.61 7.78 6.92
CA LYS A 404 1.81 6.32 6.94
C LYS A 404 3.21 5.89 7.41
N TRP A 405 4.26 6.50 6.89
CA TRP A 405 5.65 6.10 7.19
C TRP A 405 6.16 6.55 8.54
N PRO A 406 5.99 7.83 8.94
CA PRO A 406 6.38 8.26 10.28
C PRO A 406 5.59 7.52 11.37
N ALA A 407 4.29 7.23 11.14
CA ALA A 407 3.51 6.40 12.04
C ALA A 407 4.09 4.97 12.18
N THR A 408 4.52 4.36 11.08
CA THR A 408 5.14 3.02 11.09
C THR A 408 6.46 3.04 11.87
N ALA A 409 7.33 4.04 11.64
CA ALA A 409 8.60 4.15 12.35
C ALA A 409 8.42 4.37 13.86
N VAL A 410 7.50 5.25 14.26
CA VAL A 410 7.19 5.51 15.67
C VAL A 410 6.54 4.30 16.33
N ALA A 411 5.61 3.63 15.64
CA ALA A 411 4.98 2.42 16.14
C ALA A 411 6.01 1.30 16.36
N LEU A 412 6.90 1.09 15.39
CA LEU A 412 7.97 0.10 15.47
C LEU A 412 8.94 0.41 16.62
N ALA A 413 9.34 1.68 16.78
CA ALA A 413 10.20 2.08 17.88
C ALA A 413 9.56 1.85 19.26
N ARG A 414 8.26 2.10 19.40
CA ARG A 414 7.54 1.88 20.66
C ARG A 414 7.38 0.39 20.97
N VAL A 415 6.93 -0.39 19.99
CA VAL A 415 6.70 -1.82 20.14
C VAL A 415 8.00 -2.57 20.45
N LEU A 416 9.09 -2.28 19.73
CA LEU A 416 10.39 -2.90 19.98
C LEU A 416 11.01 -2.47 21.31
N ARG A 417 10.60 -1.33 21.89
CA ARG A 417 11.08 -0.87 23.20
C ARG A 417 10.46 -1.69 24.34
N THR A 418 9.21 -2.09 24.20
CA THR A 418 8.44 -2.73 25.27
C THR A 418 8.37 -4.25 25.15
N GLY A 419 8.52 -4.81 23.94
CA GLY A 419 8.44 -6.25 23.73
C GLY A 419 9.77 -7.00 23.88
N SER A 420 9.66 -8.32 23.90
CA SER A 420 10.75 -9.28 23.76
C SER A 420 10.56 -10.14 22.50
N PRO A 421 11.64 -10.63 21.86
CA PRO A 421 11.51 -11.55 20.74
C PRO A 421 10.95 -12.89 21.22
N THR A 422 10.13 -13.52 20.40
CA THR A 422 9.61 -14.88 20.60
C THR A 422 10.59 -15.87 20.01
N GLU A 423 10.99 -16.88 20.77
CA GLU A 423 11.80 -17.98 20.26
C GLU A 423 10.87 -19.00 19.60
N MET A 424 11.17 -19.38 18.37
CA MET A 424 10.37 -20.35 17.62
C MET A 424 11.25 -21.03 16.58
N GLU A 425 10.81 -22.19 16.13
CA GLU A 425 11.39 -22.87 14.98
C GLU A 425 10.53 -22.62 13.74
N ILE A 426 11.20 -22.28 12.64
CA ILE A 426 10.56 -22.08 11.33
C ILE A 426 11.17 -23.11 10.39
N ASN A 427 10.34 -24.03 9.89
CA ASN A 427 10.77 -25.16 9.05
C ASN A 427 11.95 -25.93 9.68
N GLY A 428 11.92 -26.15 11.00
CA GLY A 428 12.96 -26.88 11.74
C GLY A 428 14.25 -26.09 12.00
N ARG A 429 14.28 -24.78 11.72
CA ARG A 429 15.41 -23.90 12.05
C ARG A 429 15.04 -22.97 13.21
N PRO A 430 15.86 -22.84 14.26
CA PRO A 430 15.58 -21.96 15.38
C PRO A 430 15.76 -20.48 14.98
N HIS A 431 14.79 -19.66 15.35
CA HIS A 431 14.77 -18.21 15.11
C HIS A 431 14.33 -17.46 16.37
N ARG A 432 14.92 -16.27 16.59
CA ARG A 432 14.43 -15.31 17.58
C ARG A 432 13.68 -14.22 16.84
N VAL A 433 12.36 -14.22 16.95
CA VAL A 433 11.48 -13.47 16.06
C VAL A 433 10.82 -12.31 16.78
N TRP A 434 11.05 -11.10 16.30
CA TRP A 434 10.34 -9.91 16.79
C TRP A 434 8.94 -9.79 16.19
N LEU A 435 8.87 -10.05 14.88
CA LEU A 435 7.66 -9.92 14.07
C LEU A 435 7.70 -11.01 13.00
N LEU A 436 6.63 -11.79 12.90
CA LEU A 436 6.37 -12.67 11.77
C LEU A 436 5.07 -12.22 11.10
N PHE A 437 5.12 -12.04 9.79
CA PHE A 437 3.98 -11.76 8.93
C PHE A 437 3.92 -12.82 7.83
N VAL A 438 2.74 -13.36 7.61
CA VAL A 438 2.44 -14.33 6.56
C VAL A 438 1.23 -13.83 5.79
N GLY A 439 1.44 -13.37 4.57
CA GLY A 439 0.37 -12.94 3.67
C GLY A 439 -0.15 -14.07 2.80
N ASN A 440 -1.47 -14.13 2.60
CA ASN A 440 -2.08 -14.98 1.57
C ASN A 440 -1.91 -14.31 0.19
N GLY A 441 -0.88 -14.72 -0.54
CA GLY A 441 -0.45 -14.11 -1.79
C GLY A 441 0.60 -13.02 -1.62
N ARG A 442 1.17 -12.57 -2.74
CA ARG A 442 2.24 -11.57 -2.76
C ARG A 442 1.74 -10.17 -2.39
N TYR A 443 2.23 -9.65 -1.27
CA TYR A 443 1.96 -8.26 -0.87
C TYR A 443 2.99 -7.28 -1.46
N ALA A 444 2.52 -6.08 -1.80
CA ALA A 444 3.32 -4.94 -2.22
C ALA A 444 2.98 -3.69 -1.38
N PRO A 445 3.93 -2.76 -1.19
CA PRO A 445 5.35 -2.86 -1.52
C PRO A 445 6.10 -3.87 -0.63
N GLU A 446 7.33 -4.18 -1.04
CA GLU A 446 8.26 -4.96 -0.22
C GLU A 446 8.65 -4.16 1.05
N GLY A 447 8.95 -4.86 2.16
CA GLY A 447 9.22 -4.24 3.49
C GLY A 447 8.07 -4.39 4.50
N PHE A 448 8.05 -3.60 5.58
CA PHE A 448 7.07 -3.77 6.69
C PHE A 448 5.77 -2.98 6.56
N ALA A 449 5.53 -2.34 5.41
CA ALA A 449 4.27 -1.68 5.12
C ALA A 449 3.56 -2.31 3.90
N PRO A 450 3.30 -3.64 3.92
CA PRO A 450 2.48 -4.27 2.89
C PRO A 450 1.13 -3.56 2.83
N ALA A 451 0.63 -3.34 1.61
CA ALA A 451 -0.47 -2.41 1.38
C ALA A 451 -1.55 -2.94 0.43
N TYR A 452 -1.17 -3.74 -0.56
CA TYR A 452 -2.09 -4.35 -1.53
C TYR A 452 -1.48 -5.63 -2.08
N ARG A 453 -2.30 -6.47 -2.72
CA ARG A 453 -1.84 -7.65 -3.46
C ARG A 453 -1.98 -7.42 -4.95
N GLU A 454 -1.01 -7.91 -5.72
CA GLU A 454 -1.09 -7.85 -7.20
C GLU A 454 -1.81 -9.06 -7.78
N ARG A 455 -1.82 -10.18 -7.05
CA ARG A 455 -2.44 -11.45 -7.42
C ARG A 455 -3.03 -12.13 -6.19
N LEU A 456 -4.13 -12.85 -6.40
CA LEU A 456 -4.83 -13.63 -5.37
C LEU A 456 -4.75 -15.15 -5.64
N ASP A 457 -4.06 -15.55 -6.71
CA ASP A 457 -4.04 -16.89 -7.30
C ASP A 457 -2.61 -17.44 -7.51
N ASP A 458 -1.63 -16.89 -6.80
CA ASP A 458 -0.20 -17.21 -7.00
C ASP A 458 0.25 -18.51 -6.33
N GLY A 459 -0.60 -19.18 -5.55
CA GLY A 459 -0.27 -20.40 -4.81
C GLY A 459 0.80 -20.24 -3.73
N LEU A 460 1.26 -19.02 -3.45
CA LEU A 460 2.37 -18.74 -2.52
C LEU A 460 1.90 -17.98 -1.27
N LEU A 461 2.58 -18.25 -0.15
CA LEU A 461 2.54 -17.46 1.07
C LEU A 461 3.70 -16.45 1.06
N ASP A 462 3.43 -15.20 1.39
CA ASP A 462 4.46 -14.15 1.54
C ASP A 462 4.90 -14.04 3.00
N VAL A 463 6.05 -14.64 3.32
CA VAL A 463 6.59 -14.71 4.68
C VAL A 463 7.63 -13.61 4.88
N ARG A 464 7.40 -12.77 5.89
CA ARG A 464 8.26 -11.63 6.26
C ARG A 464 8.57 -11.68 7.74
N LEU A 465 9.84 -11.58 8.09
CA LEU A 465 10.32 -11.76 9.45
C LEU A 465 11.35 -10.69 9.86
N ILE A 466 11.27 -10.23 11.11
CA ILE A 466 12.37 -9.50 11.76
C ILE A 466 13.11 -10.43 12.71
N ASP A 467 14.38 -10.68 12.40
CA ASP A 467 15.29 -11.45 13.23
C ASP A 467 15.81 -10.60 14.40
N GLY A 468 15.74 -11.17 15.60
CA GLY A 468 16.24 -10.63 16.85
C GLY A 468 17.65 -11.08 17.22
N ASN A 469 18.25 -12.00 16.46
CA ASN A 469 19.61 -12.50 16.70
C ASN A 469 20.72 -11.45 16.56
N PRO A 470 20.69 -10.53 15.56
CA PRO A 470 21.81 -9.61 15.36
C PRO A 470 22.00 -8.64 16.53
N ARG A 471 23.26 -8.31 16.86
CA ARG A 471 23.58 -7.27 17.86
C ARG A 471 22.92 -5.94 17.48
N LEU A 472 22.35 -5.26 18.48
CA LEU A 472 21.60 -4.01 18.31
C LEU A 472 20.42 -4.12 17.32
N ALA A 473 19.79 -5.31 17.18
CA ALA A 473 18.66 -5.53 16.27
C ALA A 473 17.60 -4.42 16.37
N ARG A 474 17.19 -4.03 17.58
CA ARG A 474 16.21 -2.95 17.81
C ARG A 474 16.60 -1.65 17.12
N THR A 475 17.82 -1.16 17.37
CA THR A 475 18.33 0.08 16.77
C THR A 475 18.43 -0.04 15.25
N ARG A 476 18.92 -1.18 14.75
CA ARG A 476 19.04 -1.43 13.32
C ARG A 476 17.69 -1.46 12.61
N VAL A 477 16.66 -2.07 13.21
CA VAL A 477 15.31 -2.10 12.67
C VAL A 477 14.72 -0.69 12.59
N ILE A 478 14.87 0.09 13.66
CA ILE A 478 14.36 1.47 13.71
C ILE A 478 15.06 2.34 12.66
N LEU A 479 16.40 2.30 12.60
CA LEU A 479 17.17 3.07 11.61
C LEU A 479 16.82 2.63 10.19
N ALA A 480 16.74 1.32 9.93
CA ALA A 480 16.40 0.82 8.60
C ALA A 480 14.96 1.19 8.20
N ALA A 481 14.01 1.25 9.15
CA ALA A 481 12.67 1.76 8.88
C ALA A 481 12.65 3.27 8.60
N VAL A 482 13.42 4.07 9.36
CA VAL A 482 13.55 5.52 9.16
C VAL A 482 14.15 5.85 7.79
N PHE A 483 15.16 5.10 7.36
CA PHE A 483 15.80 5.29 6.06
C PHE A 483 15.15 4.50 4.91
N GLY A 484 14.03 3.81 5.18
CA GLY A 484 13.35 2.91 4.24
C GLY A 484 14.29 1.91 3.56
N ALA A 485 15.29 1.44 4.30
CA ALA A 485 16.28 0.45 3.90
C ALA A 485 16.02 -0.92 4.57
N LEU A 486 14.86 -1.09 5.20
CA LEU A 486 14.51 -2.29 5.95
C LEU A 486 14.56 -3.55 5.07
N GLU A 487 14.12 -3.44 3.82
CA GLU A 487 14.22 -4.52 2.82
C GLU A 487 15.65 -5.01 2.58
N HIS A 488 16.64 -4.12 2.66
CA HIS A 488 18.04 -4.41 2.35
C HIS A 488 18.84 -4.77 3.61
N SER A 489 18.19 -4.84 4.76
CA SER A 489 18.84 -5.05 6.03
C SER A 489 18.84 -6.52 6.40
N HIS A 490 19.99 -7.07 6.83
CA HIS A 490 20.12 -8.48 7.23
C HIS A 490 19.23 -8.94 8.40
N ILE A 491 18.60 -7.99 9.11
CA ILE A 491 17.58 -8.25 10.15
C ILE A 491 16.20 -8.57 9.56
N TYR A 492 15.97 -8.24 8.29
CA TYR A 492 14.74 -8.52 7.58
C TYR A 492 14.96 -9.72 6.69
N MET A 493 14.16 -10.76 6.92
CA MET A 493 14.11 -11.93 6.07
C MET A 493 12.77 -11.97 5.35
N LYS A 494 12.83 -12.38 4.08
CA LYS A 494 11.68 -12.57 3.22
C LYS A 494 11.80 -13.89 2.49
N ALA A 495 10.71 -14.62 2.41
CA ALA A 495 10.58 -15.75 1.50
C ALA A 495 9.17 -15.91 0.98
N ARG A 496 9.08 -16.66 -0.11
CA ARG A 496 7.83 -17.10 -0.71
C ARG A 496 7.82 -18.60 -0.65
N VAL A 497 6.84 -19.16 0.04
CA VAL A 497 6.76 -20.60 0.31
C VAL A 497 5.34 -21.09 0.09
N HIS A 498 5.17 -22.36 -0.29
CA HIS A 498 3.84 -22.98 -0.36
C HIS A 498 3.33 -23.44 1.01
N ARG A 499 4.26 -23.79 1.91
CA ARG A 499 3.99 -24.27 3.27
C ARG A 499 5.01 -23.66 4.24
N LEU A 500 4.56 -23.39 5.46
CA LEU A 500 5.37 -22.87 6.55
C LEU A 500 5.03 -23.65 7.82
N ARG A 501 6.00 -24.38 8.38
CA ARG A 501 5.86 -25.07 9.67
C ARG A 501 6.47 -24.21 10.76
N LEU A 502 5.70 -23.96 11.81
CA LEU A 502 6.10 -23.22 12.99
C LEU A 502 6.01 -24.16 14.20
N THR A 503 7.09 -24.29 14.96
CA THR A 503 7.16 -25.14 16.17
C THR A 503 7.79 -24.35 17.33
N GLY A 504 7.59 -24.81 18.56
CA GLY A 504 8.12 -24.14 19.75
C GLY A 504 7.42 -22.83 20.06
N LEU A 505 6.17 -22.68 19.61
CA LEU A 505 5.30 -21.54 19.92
C LEU A 505 4.79 -21.69 21.36
N GLY A 506 5.62 -21.41 22.37
CA GLY A 506 5.22 -21.61 23.77
C GLY A 506 3.97 -20.81 24.19
N ASP A 507 3.42 -21.11 25.37
CA ASP A 507 2.13 -20.65 25.92
C ASP A 507 1.83 -19.14 25.87
N THR A 508 2.84 -18.29 25.67
CA THR A 508 2.71 -16.83 25.62
C THR A 508 2.55 -16.28 24.21
N ALA A 509 2.76 -17.10 23.18
CA ALA A 509 2.59 -16.70 21.80
C ALA A 509 1.11 -16.47 21.49
N ARG A 510 0.79 -15.26 21.03
CA ARG A 510 -0.52 -14.94 20.49
C ARG A 510 -0.45 -14.89 18.97
N LEU A 511 -1.37 -15.60 18.34
CA LEU A 511 -1.62 -15.54 16.91
C LEU A 511 -2.54 -14.36 16.65
N ALA A 512 -2.36 -13.67 15.54
CA ALA A 512 -3.43 -12.88 14.97
C ALA A 512 -3.68 -13.30 13.52
N HIS A 513 -4.93 -13.60 13.21
CA HIS A 513 -5.40 -13.86 11.85
C HIS A 513 -6.47 -12.83 11.49
N ASP A 514 -6.27 -12.08 10.41
CA ASP A 514 -7.22 -11.08 9.89
C ASP A 514 -7.85 -10.12 10.94
N GLY A 515 -7.09 -9.81 12.00
CA GLY A 515 -7.47 -8.88 13.07
C GLY A 515 -7.99 -9.52 14.36
N GLU A 516 -8.27 -10.82 14.36
CA GLU A 516 -8.67 -11.58 15.55
C GLU A 516 -7.44 -12.19 16.22
N VAL A 517 -7.39 -12.12 17.56
CA VAL A 517 -6.25 -12.61 18.35
C VAL A 517 -6.66 -13.90 19.06
N ALA A 518 -5.89 -14.97 18.85
CA ALA A 518 -6.11 -16.28 19.46
C ALA A 518 -4.83 -16.83 20.12
N PRO A 519 -4.94 -17.71 21.14
CA PRO A 519 -3.80 -18.44 21.68
C PRO A 519 -3.12 -19.29 20.60
N ALA A 520 -1.78 -19.32 20.58
CA ALA A 520 -1.04 -20.17 19.65
C ALA A 520 -1.01 -21.63 20.12
N PRO A 521 -1.26 -22.62 19.23
CA PRO A 521 -0.86 -23.99 19.51
C PRO A 521 0.67 -24.10 19.46
N ASP A 522 1.24 -25.08 20.18
CA ASP A 522 2.70 -25.31 20.24
C ASP A 522 3.36 -25.52 18.87
N ALA A 523 2.59 -26.05 17.93
CA ALA A 523 3.01 -26.31 16.57
C ALA A 523 1.88 -26.00 15.57
N LEU A 524 2.25 -25.35 14.46
CA LEU A 524 1.33 -24.86 13.45
C LEU A 524 1.89 -25.12 12.05
N LEU A 525 1.06 -25.69 11.17
CA LEU A 525 1.30 -25.74 9.74
C LEU A 525 0.44 -24.68 9.06
N ILE A 526 1.09 -23.76 8.36
CA ILE A 526 0.44 -22.80 7.48
C ILE A 526 0.63 -23.27 6.04
N ALA A 527 -0.48 -23.46 5.34
CA ALA A 527 -0.48 -23.90 3.95
C ALA A 527 -1.52 -23.12 3.15
N LYS A 528 -1.45 -23.26 1.83
CA LYS A 528 -2.34 -22.57 0.89
C LYS A 528 -3.04 -23.57 -0.01
N ARG A 529 -4.35 -23.41 -0.21
CA ARG A 529 -5.12 -24.14 -1.22
C ARG A 529 -5.41 -23.21 -2.38
N THR A 530 -4.96 -23.61 -3.56
CA THR A 530 -5.12 -22.84 -4.79
C THR A 530 -6.56 -22.87 -5.28
N GLY A 531 -7.09 -21.70 -5.67
CA GLY A 531 -8.44 -21.55 -6.23
C GLY A 531 -9.59 -22.07 -5.34
N ALA A 532 -9.39 -22.12 -4.02
CA ALA A 532 -10.34 -22.73 -3.10
C ALA A 532 -11.63 -21.92 -2.92
N LEU A 533 -11.59 -20.61 -3.14
CA LEU A 533 -12.71 -19.71 -2.96
C LEU A 533 -13.14 -19.14 -4.31
N THR A 534 -14.42 -19.30 -4.67
CA THR A 534 -15.02 -18.64 -5.84
C THR A 534 -15.61 -17.31 -5.40
N VAL A 535 -15.16 -16.20 -5.98
CA VAL A 535 -15.61 -14.84 -5.61
C VAL A 535 -16.19 -14.13 -6.83
N TYR A 536 -17.39 -13.55 -6.70
CA TYR A 536 -17.98 -12.73 -7.75
C TYR A 536 -17.14 -11.50 -8.03
N ARG A 537 -16.79 -11.31 -9.29
CA ARG A 537 -16.00 -10.16 -9.76
C ARG A 537 -16.32 -9.92 -11.22
N PRO A 538 -16.70 -8.69 -11.61
CA PRO A 538 -17.07 -8.41 -12.99
C PRO A 538 -15.82 -8.37 -13.87
N ALA A 539 -15.97 -8.76 -15.15
CA ALA A 539 -14.88 -8.63 -16.12
C ALA A 539 -14.46 -7.17 -16.37
N VAL A 540 -15.38 -6.22 -16.19
CA VAL A 540 -15.18 -4.77 -16.34
C VAL A 540 -15.81 -4.07 -15.13
N LEU A 541 -15.09 -3.11 -14.54
CA LEU A 541 -15.60 -2.34 -13.40
C LEU A 541 -16.75 -1.42 -13.85
N GLN A 542 -17.96 -1.71 -13.38
CA GLN A 542 -19.15 -0.90 -13.65
C GLN A 542 -19.04 0.48 -12.99
N SER A 543 -18.41 0.55 -11.83
CA SER A 543 -18.18 1.81 -11.13
C SER A 543 -17.35 2.81 -11.95
N GLU A 544 -16.36 2.35 -12.72
CA GLU A 544 -15.57 3.20 -13.61
C GLU A 544 -16.37 3.67 -14.84
N LEU A 545 -17.19 2.78 -15.40
CA LEU A 545 -18.10 3.12 -16.51
C LEU A 545 -19.11 4.18 -16.08
N LEU A 546 -19.74 4.00 -14.91
CA LEU A 546 -20.68 4.95 -14.34
C LEU A 546 -20.03 6.31 -14.02
N GLN A 547 -18.80 6.31 -13.49
CA GLN A 547 -18.05 7.56 -13.26
C GLN A 547 -17.74 8.28 -14.56
N THR A 548 -17.32 7.55 -15.60
CA THR A 548 -17.01 8.11 -16.92
C THR A 548 -18.26 8.69 -17.57
N ALA A 549 -19.39 7.98 -17.51
CA ALA A 549 -20.67 8.46 -18.01
C ALA A 549 -21.15 9.71 -17.27
N ARG A 550 -21.04 9.75 -15.93
CA ARG A 550 -21.38 10.93 -15.12
C ARG A 550 -20.49 12.13 -15.45
N ALA A 551 -19.19 11.92 -15.65
CA ALA A 551 -18.26 12.97 -16.03
C ALA A 551 -18.59 13.53 -17.43
N ALA A 552 -18.90 12.66 -18.39
CA ALA A 552 -19.34 13.06 -19.73
C ALA A 552 -20.66 13.85 -19.68
N ALA A 553 -21.65 13.40 -18.90
CA ALA A 553 -22.91 14.11 -18.72
C ALA A 553 -22.73 15.48 -18.03
N ALA A 554 -21.81 15.59 -17.06
CA ALA A 554 -21.47 16.86 -16.43
C ALA A 554 -20.76 17.82 -17.40
N ALA A 555 -19.86 17.31 -18.25
CA ALA A 555 -19.21 18.09 -19.29
C ALA A 555 -20.22 18.59 -20.35
N ALA A 556 -21.15 17.72 -20.77
CA ALA A 556 -22.21 18.08 -21.71
C ALA A 556 -23.13 19.18 -21.16
N ARG A 557 -23.51 19.10 -19.86
CA ARG A 557 -24.28 20.17 -19.19
C ARG A 557 -23.55 21.51 -19.17
N ARG A 558 -22.25 21.52 -18.87
CA ARG A 558 -21.43 22.75 -18.87
C ARG A 558 -21.30 23.37 -20.27
N LEU A 559 -21.21 22.54 -21.31
CA LEU A 559 -21.19 23.02 -22.70
C LEU A 559 -22.56 23.58 -23.13
N GLY A 560 -23.66 22.98 -22.66
CA GLY A 560 -25.02 23.50 -22.88
C GLY A 560 -25.26 24.83 -22.17
N GLU A 561 -24.79 24.99 -20.93
CA GLU A 561 -24.88 26.26 -20.18
C GLU A 561 -24.01 27.37 -20.80
N ALA A 562 -22.83 27.03 -21.34
CA ALA A 562 -21.96 27.99 -22.03
C ALA A 562 -22.50 28.39 -23.42
N GLY A 563 -23.24 27.50 -24.10
CA GLY A 563 -23.89 27.78 -25.37
C GLY A 563 -25.22 28.55 -25.28
N GLY A 564 -25.83 28.60 -24.09
CA GLY A 564 -27.09 29.32 -23.84
C GLY A 564 -26.95 30.83 -23.59
N ALA A 565 -25.73 31.34 -23.45
CA ALA A 565 -25.46 32.77 -23.31
C ALA A 565 -25.30 33.43 -24.70
N ALA A 566 -26.39 33.47 -25.48
CA ALA A 566 -26.43 34.33 -26.66
C ALA A 566 -26.48 35.82 -26.21
N PRO A 567 -25.86 36.75 -26.93
CA PRO A 567 -25.86 38.16 -26.55
C PRO A 567 -27.29 38.70 -26.70
N ARG A 568 -27.79 39.37 -25.66
CA ARG A 568 -28.95 40.26 -25.82
C ARG A 568 -28.50 41.42 -26.70
N GLU A 569 -28.96 41.44 -27.94
CA GLU A 569 -28.90 42.62 -28.79
C GLU A 569 -29.71 43.73 -28.13
N GLY A 570 -29.03 44.84 -27.86
CA GLY A 570 -29.57 46.09 -27.32
C GLY A 570 -28.71 47.23 -27.79
#